data_AF-A0AA88J695-F1
#
_entry.id   AF-A0AA88J695-F1
#
_cell.length_a   1.000
_cell.length_b   1.000
_cell.length_c   1.000
_cell.angle_alpha   90.00
_cell.angle_beta   90.00
_cell.angle_gamma   90.00
#
_symmetry.space_group_name_H-M   'P 1'
#
loop_
_entity.id
_entity.type
_entity.pdbx_description
1 polymer ?
#
loop_
_entity_poly.entity_id
_entity_poly.type
_entity_poly.pdbx_seq_one_letter_code
_entity_poly.pdbx_strand_id
1 'polypeptide(L)'
;MPYNSGQHWILAVIDPCDDSVMYFNPLGNEPGDDFKDLITTALNDWKVLVGSGMRQRRNWQTLIDTVRCPIQEGYVEYGYFVLAYMREITFAVDGLVMLQTKDFYTDADMSLVRHEWATFVMRFIQY
;
A
#
# COMPACT_ATOMS: atom_id res chain seq x y z
N MET A 1 0.28 2.53 -4.34
CA MET A 1 1.73 2.79 -4.45
C MET A 1 2.48 1.97 -3.41
N PRO A 2 3.23 0.94 -3.82
CA PRO A 2 4.17 0.27 -2.92
C PRO A 2 5.30 1.24 -2.55
N TYR A 3 5.68 1.29 -1.27
CA TYR A 3 6.78 2.11 -0.74
C TYR A 3 7.67 1.27 0.15
N ASN A 4 8.99 1.45 0.04
CA ASN A 4 9.98 0.77 0.86
C ASN A 4 10.65 1.77 1.80
N SER A 5 10.50 1.59 3.11
CA SER A 5 11.17 2.40 4.14
C SER A 5 12.52 1.79 4.55
N GLY A 6 13.38 1.50 3.57
CA GLY A 6 14.71 0.90 3.73
C GLY A 6 14.73 -0.63 3.71
N GLN A 7 13.90 -1.29 4.54
CA GLN A 7 13.81 -2.76 4.61
C GLN A 7 12.37 -3.27 4.73
N HIS A 8 11.42 -2.36 4.80
CA HIS A 8 10.02 -2.67 5.09
C HIS A 8 9.13 -2.13 3.97
N TRP A 9 8.30 -3.00 3.41
CA TRP A 9 7.38 -2.64 2.34
C TRP A 9 6.00 -2.35 2.90
N ILE A 10 5.43 -1.21 2.49
CA ILE A 10 4.06 -0.81 2.79
C ILE A 10 3.33 -0.44 1.50
N LEU A 11 2.00 -0.37 1.57
CA LEU A 11 1.16 0.07 0.46
C LEU A 11 0.37 1.31 0.88
N ALA A 12 0.44 2.35 0.05
CA ALA A 12 -0.41 3.53 0.15
C ALA A 12 -1.39 3.58 -1.03
N VAL A 13 -2.68 3.72 -0.77
CA VAL A 13 -3.67 4.12 -1.78
C VAL A 13 -3.96 5.59 -1.55
N ILE A 14 -3.79 6.41 -2.57
CA ILE A 14 -3.78 7.87 -2.45
C ILE A 14 -4.89 8.40 -3.35
N ASP A 15 -5.84 9.14 -2.76
CA ASP A 15 -6.80 9.95 -3.51
C ASP A 15 -6.41 11.43 -3.38
N PRO A 16 -5.74 11.99 -4.41
CA PRO A 16 -5.30 13.37 -4.37
C PRO A 16 -6.44 14.39 -4.58
N CYS A 17 -7.61 13.96 -5.02
CA CYS A 17 -8.79 14.81 -5.18
C CYS A 17 -9.54 14.97 -3.86
N ASP A 18 -9.70 13.87 -3.11
CA ASP A 18 -10.31 13.86 -1.79
C ASP A 18 -9.32 14.23 -0.66
N ASP A 19 -8.05 14.38 -1.02
CA ASP A 19 -6.99 14.73 -0.07
C ASP A 19 -6.82 13.66 1.02
N SER A 20 -6.97 12.38 0.65
CA SER A 20 -7.01 11.23 1.55
C SER A 20 -6.01 10.13 1.17
N VAL A 21 -5.53 9.40 2.18
CA VAL A 21 -4.54 8.33 2.04
C VAL A 21 -4.92 7.13 2.88
N MET A 22 -5.06 5.98 2.24
CA MET A 22 -5.23 4.70 2.91
C MET A 22 -3.87 4.02 3.06
N TYR A 23 -3.53 3.64 4.28
CA TYR A 23 -2.22 3.10 4.62
C TYR A 23 -2.34 1.65 5.09
N PHE A 24 -1.70 0.75 4.33
CA PHE A 24 -1.67 -0.68 4.59
C PHE A 24 -0.26 -1.08 4.98
N ASN A 25 -0.12 -1.57 6.21
CA ASN A 25 1.16 -1.96 6.76
C ASN A 25 1.13 -3.43 7.19
N PRO A 26 1.91 -4.33 6.55
CA PRO A 26 2.01 -5.72 6.98
C PRO A 26 2.56 -5.93 8.41
N LEU A 27 3.12 -4.90 9.05
CA LEU A 27 3.54 -4.91 10.46
C LEU A 27 2.52 -4.26 11.41
N GLY A 28 1.48 -3.61 10.89
CA GLY A 28 0.47 -2.91 11.69
C GLY A 28 0.94 -1.63 12.40
N ASN A 29 2.19 -1.20 12.19
CA ASN A 29 2.70 0.04 12.77
C ASN A 29 2.17 1.28 12.05
N GLU A 30 2.09 2.41 12.74
CA GLU A 30 1.77 3.71 12.15
C GLU A 30 2.85 4.19 11.13
N PRO A 31 2.49 5.04 10.17
CA PRO A 31 3.45 5.64 9.24
C PRO A 31 4.52 6.49 9.95
N GLY A 32 5.78 6.30 9.56
CA GLY A 32 6.90 7.16 9.96
C GLY A 32 6.89 8.53 9.28
N ASP A 33 7.67 9.47 9.81
CA ASP A 33 7.69 10.85 9.33
C ASP A 33 8.22 11.00 7.90
N ASP A 34 9.18 10.17 7.48
CA ASP A 34 9.68 10.17 6.09
C ASP A 34 8.57 9.86 5.07
N PHE A 35 7.70 8.90 5.39
CA PHE A 35 6.54 8.58 4.54
C PHE A 35 5.54 9.75 4.52
N LYS A 36 5.31 10.37 5.68
CA LYS A 36 4.44 11.52 5.80
C LYS A 36 4.92 12.70 4.95
N ASP A 37 6.20 13.03 5.03
CA ASP A 37 6.79 14.13 4.27
C ASP A 37 6.74 13.85 2.76
N LEU A 38 6.97 12.61 2.34
CA LEU A 38 6.83 12.19 0.94
C LEU A 38 5.41 12.43 0.41
N ILE A 39 4.40 11.93 1.12
CA ILE A 39 2.99 12.07 0.74
C ILE A 39 2.55 13.54 0.75
N THR A 40 2.97 14.31 1.76
CA THR A 40 2.69 15.76 1.83
C THR A 40 3.25 16.48 0.62
N THR A 41 4.48 16.15 0.23
CA THR A 41 5.14 16.74 -0.94
C THR A 41 4.41 16.36 -2.22
N ALA A 42 4.14 15.07 -2.43
CA ALA A 42 3.45 14.58 -3.63
C ALA A 42 2.08 15.23 -3.83
N LEU A 43 1.29 15.36 -2.77
CA LEU A 43 -0.04 15.93 -2.86
C LEU A 43 -0.02 17.47 -3.01
N ASN A 44 0.98 18.15 -2.43
CA ASN A 44 1.20 19.57 -2.68
C ASN A 44 1.61 19.82 -4.13
N ASP A 45 2.47 18.98 -4.70
CA ASP A 45 2.89 19.09 -6.08
C ASP A 45 1.72 18.80 -7.04
N TRP A 46 0.86 17.82 -6.72
CA TRP A 46 -0.40 17.60 -7.44
C TRP A 46 -1.28 18.85 -7.48
N LYS A 47 -1.52 19.52 -6.33
CA LYS A 47 -2.34 20.75 -6.27
C LYS A 47 -1.77 21.88 -7.14
N VAL A 48 -0.44 22.00 -7.20
CA VAL A 48 0.23 22.95 -8.10
C VAL A 48 0.00 22.57 -9.56
N LEU A 49 0.16 21.28 -9.90
CA LEU A 49 -0.02 20.77 -11.27
C LEU A 49 -1.44 20.98 -11.80
N VAL A 50 -2.47 20.79 -10.97
CA VAL A 50 -3.88 21.00 -11.38
C VAL A 50 -4.34 22.46 -11.25
N GLY A 51 -3.46 23.38 -10.87
CA GLY A 51 -3.77 24.82 -10.75
C GLY A 51 -4.70 25.18 -9.59
N SER A 52 -4.87 24.30 -8.61
CA SER A 52 -5.85 24.45 -7.53
C SER A 52 -5.37 25.26 -6.32
N GLY A 53 -4.13 25.75 -6.31
CA GLY A 53 -3.66 26.71 -5.30
C GLY A 53 -2.36 26.37 -4.56
N MET A 54 -2.21 26.93 -3.36
CA MET A 54 -0.97 27.02 -2.59
C MET A 54 -0.69 25.77 -1.74
N ARG A 55 0.58 25.48 -1.50
CA ARG A 55 1.03 24.39 -0.60
C ARG A 55 0.40 24.54 0.79
N GLN A 56 -0.08 23.45 1.36
CA GLN A 56 -0.69 23.44 2.69
C GLN A 56 -0.01 22.46 3.63
N ARG A 57 -0.03 22.82 4.92
CA ARG A 57 0.25 21.86 6.01
C ARG A 57 -0.97 20.98 6.18
N ARG A 58 -0.75 19.68 6.35
CA ARG A 58 -1.82 18.71 6.52
C ARG A 58 -1.93 18.26 7.97
N ASN A 59 -3.16 18.04 8.41
CA ASN A 59 -3.44 17.33 9.63
C ASN A 59 -3.43 15.82 9.32
N TRP A 60 -2.47 15.10 9.91
CA TRP A 60 -2.28 13.66 9.63
C TRP A 60 -3.43 12.81 10.14
N GLN A 61 -4.07 13.19 11.24
CA GLN A 61 -5.18 12.43 11.81
C GLN A 61 -6.41 12.40 10.91
N THR A 62 -6.59 13.40 10.04
CA THR A 62 -7.71 13.46 9.09
C THR A 62 -7.31 13.03 7.67
N LEU A 63 -6.01 13.06 7.36
CA LEU A 63 -5.47 12.72 6.05
C LEU A 63 -5.34 11.21 5.85
N ILE A 64 -4.92 10.51 6.90
CA ILE A 64 -4.57 9.09 6.80
C ILE A 64 -5.62 8.21 7.47
N ASP A 65 -6.03 7.19 6.74
CA ASP A 65 -6.77 6.06 7.27
C ASP A 65 -5.81 4.86 7.36
N THR A 66 -5.40 4.50 8.59
CA THR A 66 -4.63 3.28 8.83
C THR A 66 -5.58 2.10 8.71
N VAL A 67 -5.47 1.36 7.60
CA VAL A 67 -6.44 0.34 7.24
C VAL A 67 -6.09 -0.97 7.94
N ARG A 68 -7.09 -1.61 8.55
CA ARG A 68 -6.97 -2.99 9.00
C ARG A 68 -6.65 -3.88 7.80
N CYS A 69 -5.61 -4.68 7.89
CA CYS A 69 -5.22 -5.64 6.87
C CYS A 69 -4.49 -6.83 7.50
N PRO A 70 -4.38 -7.96 6.79
CA PRO A 70 -3.64 -9.13 7.28
C PRO A 70 -2.23 -8.78 7.74
N ILE A 71 -1.91 -8.96 9.02
CA ILE A 71 -0.57 -8.68 9.55
C ILE A 71 0.30 -9.92 9.37
N GLN A 72 1.60 -9.75 9.10
CA GLN A 72 2.52 -10.88 9.06
C GLN A 72 3.12 -11.15 10.43
N GLU A 73 3.32 -12.43 10.74
CA GLU A 73 4.03 -12.85 11.95
C GLU A 73 5.54 -13.05 11.71
N GLY A 74 5.95 -13.17 10.43
CA GLY A 74 7.34 -13.34 10.01
C GLY A 74 8.10 -12.03 9.76
N TYR A 75 9.38 -12.13 9.36
CA TYR A 75 10.26 -10.96 9.21
C TYR A 75 10.66 -10.62 7.77
N VAL A 76 10.21 -11.36 6.75
CA VAL A 76 10.80 -11.27 5.39
C VAL A 76 9.76 -11.19 4.27
N GLU A 77 8.46 -11.24 4.57
CA GLU A 77 7.42 -11.40 3.55
C GLU A 77 6.64 -10.11 3.25
N TYR A 78 7.03 -8.96 3.81
CA TYR A 78 6.37 -7.65 3.61
C TYR A 78 6.08 -7.34 2.13
N GLY A 79 7.02 -7.67 1.23
CA GLY A 79 6.85 -7.47 -0.21
C GLY A 79 5.71 -8.32 -0.80
N TYR A 80 5.58 -9.58 -0.39
CA TYR A 80 4.50 -10.45 -0.86
C TYR A 80 3.15 -10.06 -0.26
N PHE A 81 3.10 -9.58 0.99
CA PHE A 81 1.88 -9.02 1.56
C PHE A 81 1.41 -7.79 0.78
N VAL A 82 2.32 -6.88 0.42
CA VAL A 82 1.99 -5.72 -0.43
C VAL A 82 1.49 -6.15 -1.81
N LEU A 83 2.09 -7.17 -2.43
CA LEU A 83 1.58 -7.73 -3.68
C LEU A 83 0.17 -8.34 -3.51
N ALA A 84 -0.08 -9.05 -2.41
CA ALA A 84 -1.39 -9.61 -2.09
C ALA A 84 -2.44 -8.50 -1.93
N TYR A 85 -2.14 -7.43 -1.18
CA TYR A 85 -3.04 -6.28 -1.04
C TYR A 85 -3.38 -5.63 -2.38
N MET A 86 -2.35 -5.38 -3.20
CA MET A 86 -2.56 -4.80 -4.53
C MET A 86 -3.44 -5.70 -5.39
N ARG A 87 -3.23 -7.02 -5.35
CA ARG A 87 -4.05 -7.99 -6.07
C ARG A 87 -5.50 -7.95 -5.61
N GLU A 88 -5.77 -7.99 -4.30
CA GLU A 88 -7.14 -7.95 -3.79
C GLU A 88 -7.86 -6.66 -4.18
N ILE A 89 -7.24 -5.49 -3.95
CA ILE A 89 -7.83 -4.17 -4.28
C ILE A 89 -8.13 -4.03 -5.78
N THR A 90 -7.29 -4.60 -6.65
CA THR A 90 -7.44 -4.41 -8.10
C THR A 90 -8.30 -5.47 -8.79
N PHE A 91 -8.33 -6.70 -8.28
CA PHE A 91 -9.05 -7.80 -8.93
C PHE A 91 -10.45 -8.05 -8.37
N ALA A 92 -10.73 -7.69 -7.11
CA ALA A 92 -12.02 -7.92 -6.50
C ALA A 92 -12.83 -6.62 -6.40
N VAL A 93 -14.11 -6.70 -6.78
CA VAL A 93 -15.06 -5.57 -6.66
C VAL A 93 -15.10 -5.03 -5.23
N ASP A 94 -15.05 -5.93 -4.24
CA ASP A 94 -15.05 -5.60 -2.81
C ASP A 94 -13.67 -5.84 -2.16
N GLY A 95 -12.58 -5.77 -2.94
CA GLY A 95 -11.24 -6.14 -2.48
C GLY A 95 -10.75 -5.38 -1.26
N LEU A 96 -11.11 -4.10 -1.15
CA LEU A 96 -10.81 -3.29 0.03
C LEU A 96 -11.52 -3.83 1.30
N VAL A 97 -12.80 -4.19 1.19
CA VAL A 97 -13.59 -4.73 2.30
C VAL A 97 -13.08 -6.11 2.70
N MET A 98 -12.68 -6.92 1.71
CA MET A 98 -12.05 -8.23 1.96
C MET A 98 -10.77 -8.07 2.80
N LEU A 99 -9.90 -7.13 2.44
CA LEU A 99 -8.68 -6.86 3.22
C LEU A 99 -8.99 -6.41 4.64
N GLN A 100 -9.99 -5.54 4.83
CA GLN A 100 -10.36 -5.02 6.15
C GLN A 100 -10.95 -6.07 7.08
N THR A 101 -11.53 -7.14 6.52
CA THR A 101 -12.14 -8.23 7.28
C THR A 101 -11.25 -9.46 7.42
N LYS A 102 -10.14 -9.53 6.68
CA LYS A 102 -9.20 -10.65 6.70
C LYS A 102 -8.16 -10.45 7.79
N ASP A 103 -8.05 -11.43 8.70
CA ASP A 103 -7.14 -11.35 9.85
C ASP A 103 -5.70 -11.73 9.50
N PHE A 104 -5.52 -12.76 8.69
CA PHE A 104 -4.20 -13.28 8.29
C PHE A 104 -4.24 -13.90 6.90
N TYR A 105 -3.07 -14.01 6.27
CA TYR A 105 -2.88 -14.85 5.09
C TYR A 105 -2.41 -16.23 5.52
N THR A 106 -2.97 -17.27 4.91
CA THR A 106 -2.47 -18.63 5.06
C THR A 106 -1.22 -18.86 4.21
N ASP A 107 -0.46 -19.92 4.51
CA ASP A 107 0.66 -20.34 3.66
C ASP A 107 0.21 -20.64 2.22
N ALA A 108 -1.03 -21.11 2.04
CA ALA A 108 -1.62 -21.36 0.74
C ALA A 108 -1.88 -20.05 -0.02
N ASP A 109 -2.42 -19.02 0.65
CA ASP A 109 -2.62 -17.69 0.07
C ASP A 109 -1.28 -17.11 -0.40
N MET A 110 -0.27 -17.15 0.47
CA MET A 110 1.06 -16.60 0.16
C MET A 110 1.76 -17.38 -0.94
N SER A 111 1.61 -18.71 -0.96
CA SER A 111 2.17 -19.56 -2.01
C SER A 111 1.51 -19.31 -3.35
N LEU A 112 0.21 -19.00 -3.39
CA LEU A 112 -0.49 -18.59 -4.59
C LEU A 112 0.08 -17.27 -5.14
N VAL A 113 0.24 -16.26 -4.28
CA VAL A 113 0.82 -14.95 -4.69
C VAL A 113 2.24 -15.13 -5.23
N ARG A 114 3.08 -15.92 -4.54
CA ARG A 114 4.43 -16.26 -5.00
C ARG A 114 4.42 -16.94 -6.37
N HIS A 115 3.55 -17.93 -6.54
CA HIS A 115 3.45 -18.71 -7.77
C HIS A 115 2.98 -17.83 -8.94
N GLU A 116 1.89 -17.08 -8.77
CA GLU A 116 1.36 -16.17 -9.79
C GLU A 116 2.43 -15.16 -10.23
N TRP A 117 3.14 -14.56 -9.28
CA TRP A 117 4.20 -13.59 -9.58
C TRP A 117 5.39 -14.24 -10.30
N ALA A 118 5.87 -15.39 -9.81
CA ALA A 118 6.97 -16.12 -10.45
C ALA A 118 6.59 -16.55 -11.88
N THR A 119 5.40 -17.11 -12.08
CA THR A 119 4.88 -17.48 -13.41
C THR A 119 4.79 -16.27 -14.34
N PHE A 120 4.37 -15.11 -13.84
CA PHE A 120 4.34 -13.89 -14.62
C PHE A 120 5.76 -13.46 -15.04
N VAL A 121 6.70 -13.36 -14.10
CA VAL A 121 8.09 -12.93 -14.38
C VAL A 121 8.80 -13.88 -15.34
N MET A 122 8.59 -15.19 -15.20
CA MET A 122 9.20 -16.21 -16.07
C MET A 122 8.84 -16.04 -17.56
N ARG A 123 7.71 -15.40 -17.88
CA ARG A 123 7.33 -15.12 -19.29
C ARG A 123 8.26 -14.12 -19.97
N PHE A 124 9.00 -13.34 -19.19
CA PHE A 124 9.92 -12.31 -19.68
C PHE A 124 11.39 -12.72 -19.63
N ILE A 125 11.70 -13.85 -18.99
CA ILE A 125 13.04 -14.42 -18.98
C ILE A 125 13.17 -15.28 -20.25
N GLN A 126 13.74 -14.70 -21.30
CA GLN A 126 14.10 -15.42 -22.52
C GLN A 126 15.47 -16.08 -22.30
N TYR A 127 15.56 -17.39 -22.55
CA TYR A 127 16.81 -18.12 -22.67
C TYR A 127 17.25 -18.16 -24.13
#